data_AF-A0A9X4KM39-F1
#
_entry.id   AF-A0A9X4KM39-F1
#
_cell.length_a   1.000
_cell.length_b   1.000
_cell.length_c   1.000
_cell.angle_alpha   90.00
_cell.angle_beta   90.00
_cell.angle_gamma   90.00
#
_symmetry.space_group_name_H-M   'P 1'
#
loop_
_entity.id
_entity.type
_entity.pdbx_description
1 polymer ?
#
loop_
_entity_poly.entity_id
_entity_poly.type
_entity_poly.pdbx_seq_one_letter_code
_entity_poly.pdbx_strand_id
1 'polypeptide(L)'
;MPFLESLASGTPVIATGWGGHMDFVTDRNGFKVGYRLRHPAASMNKPTAIARRFRYLFNGSGQRWAEADEGSLVRQMRRAYLNPGLCRQKGRRARLDAARLSWGRAGAMMKRAVGHVVARRKRR
;
A
#
# COMPACT_ATOMS: atom_id res chain seq x y z
N MET A 1 -10.54 2.41 -1.11
CA MET A 1 -9.11 1.98 -1.01
C MET A 1 -8.61 1.73 -2.43
N PRO A 2 -7.98 2.73 -3.08
CA PRO A 2 -7.78 2.74 -4.54
C PRO A 2 -7.00 1.54 -5.07
N PHE A 3 -5.98 1.07 -4.34
CA PHE A 3 -5.24 -0.12 -4.74
C PHE A 3 -6.10 -1.38 -4.72
N LEU A 4 -6.87 -1.59 -3.65
CA LEU A 4 -7.72 -2.79 -3.51
C LEU A 4 -8.85 -2.79 -4.55
N GLU A 5 -9.45 -1.63 -4.83
CA GLU A 5 -10.48 -1.46 -5.88
C GLU A 5 -9.94 -1.82 -7.26
N SER A 6 -8.72 -1.37 -7.59
CA SER A 6 -8.04 -1.71 -8.84
C SER A 6 -7.75 -3.21 -8.95
N LEU A 7 -7.19 -3.81 -7.89
CA LEU A 7 -6.91 -5.25 -7.84
C LEU A 7 -8.19 -6.10 -7.98
N ALA A 8 -9.27 -5.73 -7.29
CA ALA A 8 -10.58 -6.38 -7.40
C ALA A 8 -11.16 -6.28 -8.81
N SER A 9 -10.92 -5.15 -9.48
CA SER A 9 -11.29 -4.93 -10.88
C SER A 9 -10.45 -5.74 -11.87
N GLY A 10 -9.43 -6.45 -11.40
CA GLY A 10 -8.53 -7.24 -12.24
C GLY A 10 -7.44 -6.41 -12.90
N THR A 11 -7.14 -5.24 -12.34
CA THR A 11 -6.10 -4.33 -12.83
C THR A 11 -4.93 -4.33 -11.85
N PRO A 12 -3.71 -4.74 -12.27
CA PRO A 12 -2.55 -4.69 -11.39
C PRO A 12 -2.15 -3.24 -11.10
N VAL A 13 -1.60 -3.00 -9.91
CA VAL A 13 -1.16 -1.66 -9.47
C VAL A 13 0.35 -1.52 -9.53
N ILE A 14 0.83 -0.29 -9.74
CA ILE A 14 2.23 0.12 -9.54
C ILE A 14 2.26 0.96 -8.27
N ALA A 15 2.92 0.47 -7.22
CA ALA A 15 2.92 1.11 -5.91
C ALA A 15 4.28 0.96 -5.22
N THR A 16 4.62 1.85 -4.29
CA THR A 16 5.83 1.72 -3.47
C THR A 16 5.82 0.42 -2.68
N GLY A 17 6.98 -0.18 -2.43
CA GLY A 17 7.13 -1.36 -1.58
C GLY A 17 6.92 -1.11 -0.08
N TRP A 18 6.10 -0.14 0.32
CA TRP A 18 5.95 0.31 1.70
C TRP A 18 4.56 0.89 1.99
N GLY A 19 3.93 0.46 3.08
CA GLY A 19 2.63 0.96 3.55
C GLY A 19 1.61 -0.16 3.75
N GLY A 20 0.40 0.19 4.20
CA GLY A 20 -0.64 -0.78 4.52
C GLY A 20 -1.11 -1.60 3.31
N HIS A 21 -0.93 -1.11 2.08
CA HIS A 21 -1.25 -1.89 0.89
C HIS A 21 -0.36 -3.13 0.69
N MET A 22 0.78 -3.21 1.38
CA MET A 22 1.65 -4.39 1.34
C MET A 22 0.98 -5.65 1.92
N ASP A 23 -0.10 -5.49 2.68
CA ASP A 23 -0.93 -6.62 3.15
C ASP A 23 -1.61 -7.39 2.00
N PHE A 24 -1.76 -6.75 0.84
CA PHE A 24 -2.47 -7.34 -0.31
C PHE A 24 -1.82 -7.10 -1.68
N VAL A 25 -0.88 -6.16 -1.80
CA VAL A 25 -0.07 -5.96 -3.00
C VAL A 25 1.20 -6.82 -2.93
N THR A 26 1.30 -7.79 -3.83
CA THR A 26 2.40 -8.76 -3.91
C THR A 26 3.08 -8.70 -5.28
N ASP A 27 4.25 -9.33 -5.40
CA ASP A 27 4.94 -9.44 -6.69
C ASP A 27 4.18 -10.32 -7.70
N ARG A 28 3.14 -11.05 -7.24
CA ARG A 28 2.29 -11.88 -8.08
C ARG A 28 1.09 -11.13 -8.65
N ASN A 29 0.66 -10.03 -8.01
CA ASN A 29 -0.56 -9.31 -8.39
C ASN A 29 -0.34 -7.81 -8.73
N GLY A 30 0.84 -7.26 -8.44
CA GLY A 30 1.19 -5.88 -8.78
C GLY A 30 2.66 -5.71 -9.17
N PHE A 31 3.10 -4.47 -9.23
CA PHE A 31 4.47 -4.06 -9.50
C PHE A 31 4.96 -3.15 -8.36
N LYS A 32 5.97 -3.60 -7.62
CA LYS A 32 6.52 -2.83 -6.51
C LYS A 32 7.59 -1.86 -6.99
N VAL A 33 7.53 -0.63 -6.53
CA VAL A 33 8.52 0.42 -6.77
C VAL A 33 9.43 0.51 -5.54
N GLY A 34 10.74 0.50 -5.79
CA GLY A 34 11.75 0.74 -4.76
C GLY A 34 11.53 2.10 -4.09
N TYR A 35 11.97 2.26 -2.86
CA TYR A 35 11.76 3.49 -2.10
C TYR A 35 12.92 3.74 -1.14
N ARG A 36 13.01 4.99 -0.67
CA ARG A 36 13.87 5.38 0.44
C ARG A 36 13.02 6.00 1.53
N LEU A 37 13.16 5.51 2.76
CA LEU A 37 12.51 6.13 3.90
C LEU A 37 13.19 7.46 4.21
N ARG A 38 12.47 8.57 4.13
CA ARG A 38 12.97 9.92 4.43
C ARG A 38 12.05 10.62 5.42
N HIS A 39 12.56 11.64 6.10
CA HIS A 39 11.71 12.51 6.89
C HIS A 39 10.71 13.23 5.97
N PRO A 40 9.41 13.34 6.31
CA PRO A 40 8.38 13.91 5.42
C PRO A 40 8.71 15.32 4.92
N ALA A 41 9.39 16.13 5.74
CA ALA A 41 9.83 17.48 5.36
C ALA A 41 10.68 17.52 4.07
N ALA A 42 11.37 16.42 3.72
CA ALA A 42 12.20 16.35 2.50
C ALA A 42 11.39 16.60 1.21
N SER A 43 10.13 16.16 1.16
CA SER A 43 9.26 16.32 -0.01
C SER A 43 8.18 17.37 0.18
N MET A 44 7.79 17.67 1.43
CA MET A 44 6.74 18.65 1.74
C MET A 44 7.14 20.12 1.52
N ASN A 45 8.44 20.41 1.41
CA ASN A 45 8.92 21.76 1.12
C ASN A 45 8.85 22.13 -0.38
N LYS A 46 8.54 21.16 -1.25
CA LYS A 46 8.43 21.38 -2.70
C LYS A 46 7.15 22.17 -3.06
N PRO A 47 7.17 23.00 -4.12
CA PRO A 47 5.97 23.66 -4.62
C PRO A 47 4.84 22.68 -5.00
N THR A 48 5.22 21.48 -5.43
CA THR A 48 4.32 20.41 -5.87
C THR A 48 3.80 19.52 -4.73
N ALA A 49 4.13 19.84 -3.47
CA ALA A 49 3.71 19.02 -2.34
C ALA A 49 2.19 19.09 -2.12
N ILE A 50 1.55 17.93 -2.00
CA ILE A 50 0.09 17.78 -1.88
C ILE A 50 -0.53 18.52 -0.68
N ALA A 51 0.26 18.82 0.35
CA ALA A 51 -0.21 19.40 1.61
C ALA A 51 0.80 20.40 2.19
N ARG A 52 1.36 21.29 1.36
CA ARG A 52 2.39 22.27 1.78
C ARG A 52 1.97 23.12 2.99
N ARG A 53 0.68 23.48 3.11
CA ARG A 53 0.11 24.23 4.24
C ARG A 53 0.14 23.44 5.56
N PHE A 54 0.06 22.11 5.49
CA PHE A 54 -0.03 21.23 6.65
C PHE A 54 1.30 20.54 6.99
N ARG A 55 2.43 21.02 6.46
CA ARG A 55 3.76 20.41 6.69
C ARG A 55 4.14 20.26 8.16
N TYR A 56 3.63 21.16 9.01
CA TYR A 56 3.86 21.12 10.45
C TYR A 56 3.22 19.90 11.12
N LEU A 57 2.19 19.28 10.53
CA LEU A 57 1.59 18.04 11.04
C LEU A 57 2.47 16.81 10.80
N PHE A 58 3.47 16.92 9.93
CA PHE A 58 4.32 15.82 9.49
C PHE A 58 5.80 16.05 9.84
N ASN A 59 6.06 16.75 10.95
CA ASN A 59 7.41 17.05 11.45
C ASN A 59 7.77 16.29 12.74
N GLY A 60 6.96 15.30 13.13
CA GLY A 60 7.18 14.55 14.36
C GLY A 60 8.47 13.73 14.31
N SER A 61 9.18 13.68 15.44
CA SER A 61 10.38 12.85 15.57
C SER A 61 10.07 11.39 15.21
N GLY A 62 10.93 10.78 14.39
CA GLY A 62 10.79 9.40 13.94
C GLY A 62 9.83 9.16 12.77
N GLN A 63 9.08 10.17 12.31
CA GLN A 63 8.22 10.01 11.13
C GLN A 63 9.05 9.77 9.87
N ARG A 64 8.64 8.77 9.07
CA ARG A 64 9.31 8.39 7.83
C ARG A 64 8.28 8.15 6.72
N TRP A 65 8.50 8.75 5.56
CA TRP A 65 7.74 8.51 4.33
C TRP A 65 8.57 7.73 3.32
N ALA A 66 7.90 6.88 2.55
CA ALA A 66 8.50 6.16 1.45
C ALA A 66 8.56 7.07 0.21
N GLU A 67 9.71 7.70 0.01
CA GLU A 67 10.01 8.43 -1.22
C GLU A 67 10.30 7.41 -2.33
N ALA A 68 9.49 7.40 -3.38
CA ALA A 68 9.66 6.48 -4.49
C ALA A 68 11.01 6.69 -5.19
N ASP A 69 11.66 5.59 -5.56
CA ASP A 69 12.81 5.62 -6.46
C ASP A 69 12.32 5.79 -7.89
N GLU A 70 12.63 6.95 -8.48
CA GLU A 70 12.19 7.31 -9.83
C GLU A 70 12.65 6.30 -10.89
N GLY A 71 13.91 5.86 -10.82
CA GLY A 71 14.43 4.83 -11.71
C GLY A 71 13.64 3.52 -11.60
N SER A 72 13.29 3.10 -10.39
CA SER A 72 12.44 1.94 -10.16
C SER A 72 11.04 2.13 -10.70
N LEU A 73 10.45 3.32 -10.55
CA LEU A 73 9.13 3.62 -11.10
C LEU A 73 9.14 3.48 -12.62
N VAL A 74 10.10 4.12 -13.30
CA VAL A 74 10.25 4.06 -14.76
C VAL A 74 10.42 2.62 -15.24
N ARG A 75 11.25 1.81 -14.56
CA ARG A 75 11.43 0.39 -14.90
C ARG A 75 10.11 -0.38 -14.80
N GLN A 76 9.33 -0.18 -13.74
CA GLN A 76 8.06 -0.87 -13.55
C GLN A 76 6.98 -0.42 -14.54
N MET A 77 6.90 0.88 -14.83
CA MET A 77 5.99 1.42 -15.84
C MET A 77 6.31 0.85 -17.23
N ARG A 78 7.58 0.85 -17.64
CA ARG A 78 8.03 0.25 -18.91
C ARG A 78 7.74 -1.24 -18.95
N ARG A 79 8.03 -1.98 -17.87
CA ARG A 79 7.74 -3.40 -17.77
C ARG A 79 6.25 -3.68 -17.96
N ALA A 80 5.37 -2.90 -17.33
CA ALA A 80 3.92 -3.07 -17.48
C ALA A 80 3.45 -2.76 -18.91
N TYR A 81 3.91 -1.65 -19.48
CA TYR A 81 3.55 -1.22 -20.84
C TYR A 81 3.98 -2.24 -21.90
N LEU A 82 5.23 -2.70 -21.84
CA LEU A 82 5.80 -3.65 -22.81
C LEU A 82 5.27 -5.08 -22.65
N ASN A 83 4.57 -5.40 -21.56
CA ASN A 83 4.09 -6.76 -21.28
C ASN A 83 2.59 -6.82 -20.93
N PRO A 84 1.67 -6.55 -21.89
CA PRO A 84 0.23 -6.62 -21.62
C PRO A 84 -0.24 -8.00 -21.12
N GLY A 85 0.41 -9.08 -21.58
CA GLY A 85 0.14 -10.44 -21.11
C GLY A 85 0.44 -10.64 -19.62
N LEU A 86 1.56 -10.06 -19.15
CA LEU A 86 1.91 -10.04 -17.73
C LEU A 86 0.90 -9.25 -16.91
N CYS A 87 0.45 -8.10 -17.43
CA CYS A 87 -0.59 -7.30 -16.78
C CYS A 87 -1.90 -8.08 -16.62
N ARG A 88 -2.36 -8.77 -17.67
CA ARG A 88 -3.53 -9.65 -17.60
C ARG A 88 -3.35 -10.80 -16.60
N GLN A 89 -2.17 -11.43 -16.59
CA GLN A 89 -1.86 -12.50 -15.65
C GLN A 89 -1.91 -12.01 -14.19
N LYS A 90 -1.23 -10.91 -13.89
CA LYS A 90 -1.22 -10.27 -12.57
C LYS A 90 -2.61 -9.80 -12.17
N GLY A 91 -3.38 -9.23 -13.09
CA GLY A 91 -4.76 -8.80 -12.89
C GLY A 91 -5.71 -9.93 -12.51
N ARG A 92 -5.63 -11.07 -13.20
CA ARG A 92 -6.38 -12.27 -12.81
C ARG A 92 -6.04 -12.73 -11.39
N ARG A 93 -4.74 -12.74 -11.04
CA ARG A 93 -4.30 -13.07 -9.68
C ARG A 93 -4.81 -12.05 -8.67
N ALA A 94 -4.73 -10.76 -8.99
CA ALA A 94 -5.19 -9.66 -8.17
C ALA A 94 -6.66 -9.79 -7.78
N ARG A 95 -7.54 -10.10 -8.74
CA ARG A 95 -8.96 -10.30 -8.47
C ARG A 95 -9.20 -11.48 -7.52
N LEU A 96 -8.50 -12.60 -7.73
CA LEU A 96 -8.61 -13.78 -6.86
C LEU A 96 -8.12 -13.50 -5.43
N ASP A 97 -7.03 -12.75 -5.29
CA ASP A 97 -6.48 -12.36 -3.99
C ASP A 97 -7.42 -11.39 -3.27
N ALA A 98 -7.92 -10.37 -3.97
CA ALA A 98 -8.82 -9.35 -3.43
C ALA A 98 -10.17 -9.93 -2.98
N ALA A 99 -10.71 -10.95 -3.67
CA ALA A 99 -11.93 -11.63 -3.26
C ALA A 99 -11.87 -12.25 -1.85
N ARG A 100 -10.66 -12.48 -1.32
CA ARG A 100 -10.45 -13.01 0.04
C ARG A 100 -10.49 -11.94 1.13
N LEU A 101 -10.56 -10.66 0.74
CA LEU A 101 -10.51 -9.49 1.61
C LEU A 101 -11.92 -8.90 1.74
N SER A 102 -12.76 -9.55 2.56
CA SER A 102 -14.13 -9.11 2.81
C SER A 102 -14.25 -8.37 4.15
N TRP A 103 -15.28 -7.53 4.25
CA TRP A 103 -15.66 -6.89 5.51
C TRP A 103 -15.97 -7.89 6.62
N GLY A 104 -16.60 -9.03 6.29
CA GLY A 104 -16.87 -10.10 7.25
C GLY A 104 -15.59 -10.67 7.85
N ARG A 105 -14.55 -10.88 7.03
CA ARG A 105 -13.24 -11.34 7.51
C ARG A 105 -12.56 -10.31 8.39
N ALA A 106 -12.57 -9.03 7.99
CA ALA A 106 -12.01 -7.94 8.78
C ALA A 106 -12.71 -7.81 10.14
N GLY A 107 -14.05 -7.85 10.16
CA GLY A 107 -14.86 -7.81 11.37
C GLY A 107 -14.56 -9.00 12.31
N ALA A 108 -14.43 -10.21 11.77
CA ALA A 108 -14.04 -11.37 12.57
C ALA A 108 -12.63 -11.24 13.18
N MET A 109 -11.67 -10.67 12.44
CA MET A 109 -10.34 -10.37 12.96
C MET A 109 -10.40 -9.33 14.09
N MET A 110 -11.16 -8.26 13.91
CA MET A 110 -11.34 -7.22 14.93
C MET A 110 -11.99 -7.79 16.20
N LYS A 111 -13.08 -8.57 16.06
CA LYS A 111 -13.75 -9.22 17.19
C LYS A 111 -12.79 -10.08 18.02
N ARG A 112 -11.94 -10.88 17.36
CA ARG A 112 -10.92 -11.70 18.05
C ARG A 112 -9.92 -10.84 18.81
N ALA A 113 -9.39 -9.78 18.20
CA ALA A 113 -8.44 -8.89 18.83
C ALA A 113 -9.03 -8.20 20.09
N VAL A 114 -10.25 -7.68 19.98
CA VAL A 114 -10.96 -7.08 21.14
C VAL A 114 -11.21 -8.13 22.23
N GLY A 115 -11.67 -9.33 21.85
CA GLY A 115 -11.88 -10.43 22.79
C GLY A 115 -10.63 -10.80 23.59
N HIS A 116 -9.46 -10.85 22.93
CA HIS A 116 -8.18 -11.11 23.60
C HIS A 116 -7.83 -10.04 24.64
N VAL A 117 -8.03 -8.75 24.33
CA VAL A 117 -7.76 -7.65 25.26
C VAL A 117 -8.68 -7.71 26.48
N VAL A 118 -9.98 -7.96 26.25
CA VAL A 118 -10.97 -8.08 27.33
C VAL A 118 -10.66 -9.27 28.24
N ALA A 119 -10.33 -10.43 27.68
CA ALA A 119 -9.99 -11.63 28.46
C ALA A 119 -8.74 -11.42 29.34
N ARG A 120 -7.74 -10.69 28.83
CA ARG A 120 -6.50 -10.41 29.57
C ARG A 120 -6.71 -9.45 30.74
N ARG A 121 -7.67 -8.51 30.63
CA ARG A 121 -8.06 -7.63 31.74
C ARG A 121 -8.78 -8.37 32.86
N LYS A 122 -9.64 -9.34 32.56
CA LYS A 122 -10.36 -10.13 33.59
C LYS A 122 -9.47 -11.07 34.42
N ARG A 123 -8.23 -11.31 33.96
CA ARG A 123 -7.24 -12.16 34.64
C ARG A 123 -6.26 -11.37 35.53
N ARG A 124 -6.40 -10.04 35.57
CA ARG A 124 -5.71 -9.15 36.50
C ARG A 124 -6.71 -8.70 37.54
#